data_AF-A0A374CAN0-F1
#
_entry.id   AF-A0A374CAN0-F1
#
_cell.length_a   1.000
_cell.length_b   1.000
_cell.length_c   1.000
_cell.angle_alpha   90.00
_cell.angle_beta   90.00
_cell.angle_gamma   90.00
#
_symmetry.space_group_name_H-M   'P 1'
#
loop_
_entity.id
_entity.type
_entity.pdbx_description
1 polymer ?
#
loop_
_entity_poly.entity_id
_entity_poly.type
_entity_poly.pdbx_seq_one_letter_code
_entity_poly.pdbx_strand_id
1 'polypeptide(L)'
;MAFIDCASWKPQNQNGEFVFAYRYPETNLSTFTQLIVAESQEAFLFSKGQMMDKFGPGKHTLNSENIPLLRRLYGLPFGGNNPFTAEVWIVNKLYPANLSWNVNSMAVHDADYNTLLPLKAEGQYGLFVSDAAKFLIKMVGTKEVFTESDMLSQAYGEFASKSKSAIIQFMNNQRVGFKSISAYLSNLSDYIKQFLLPFWEEYGLSLTKFYVNDISIDTSTPEGKKIADAIASQASMSITGHSWQQEQMFDMANNAVNQMGNLSGGNGLIAGIMAMNMMGNGGMGGGMGAGMMQTHNNQPTFSGNQGGMGGMQGGMGGMQPNAQQGGGVKEIYCANCSKKHLTTERFCPHCGSEYNPCPKCGADNPKNARRCVSCGTPLQQATMGGATCNSCGAQLTPGAAFCPHCGAPQTVRPSGNLCPRCGADIPPTSRFCPKCGQKI
;
A
#
# COMPACT_ATOMS: atom_id res chain seq x y z
N MET A 1 28.80 32.10 -41.57
CA MET A 1 28.81 31.96 -40.10
C MET A 1 27.71 32.86 -39.57
N ALA A 2 26.72 32.32 -38.84
CA ALA A 2 25.66 33.14 -38.29
C ALA A 2 26.25 34.06 -37.22
N PHE A 3 25.93 35.36 -37.27
CA PHE A 3 26.35 36.35 -36.26
C PHE A 3 25.60 36.17 -34.92
N ILE A 4 24.63 35.26 -34.87
CA ILE A 4 23.73 35.01 -33.76
C ILE A 4 23.56 33.49 -33.65
N ASP A 5 24.03 32.90 -32.56
CA ASP A 5 23.78 31.50 -32.24
C ASP A 5 22.35 31.34 -31.72
N CYS A 6 21.65 30.27 -32.11
CA CYS A 6 20.30 29.98 -31.66
C CYS A 6 20.31 28.69 -30.85
N ALA A 7 20.28 28.83 -29.52
CA ALA A 7 20.14 27.71 -28.60
C ALA A 7 18.64 27.39 -28.45
N SER A 8 18.22 26.28 -29.04
CA SER A 8 16.86 25.78 -28.88
C SER A 8 16.88 24.27 -28.89
N TRP A 9 15.94 23.65 -28.19
CA TRP A 9 15.81 22.21 -28.18
C TRP A 9 14.38 21.81 -28.51
N LYS A 10 14.25 20.97 -29.53
CA LYS A 10 13.01 20.26 -29.83
C LYS A 10 13.21 18.82 -29.34
N PRO A 11 12.45 18.37 -28.34
CA PRO A 11 12.58 17.01 -27.84
C PRO A 11 12.24 16.05 -28.98
N GLN A 12 13.26 15.35 -29.47
CA GLN A 12 13.08 14.17 -30.30
C GLN A 12 13.18 12.97 -29.36
N ASN A 13 12.20 12.07 -29.41
CA ASN A 13 12.27 10.82 -28.66
C ASN A 13 13.45 10.02 -29.23
N GLN A 14 14.59 10.06 -28.55
CA GLN A 14 15.75 9.25 -28.93
C GLN A 14 15.40 7.80 -28.60
N ASN A 15 15.40 6.93 -29.61
CA ASN A 15 15.08 5.51 -29.46
C ASN A 15 13.68 5.21 -28.87
N GLY A 16 12.75 6.16 -28.95
CA GLY A 16 11.42 6.02 -28.34
C GLY A 16 11.36 6.31 -26.84
N GLU A 17 12.48 6.68 -26.22
CA GLU A 17 12.54 7.03 -24.79
C GLU A 17 12.24 8.51 -24.54
N PHE A 18 11.70 8.80 -23.36
CA PHE A 18 11.48 10.17 -22.92
C PHE A 18 12.81 10.82 -22.50
N VAL A 19 13.11 11.98 -23.08
CA VAL A 19 14.30 12.76 -22.73
C VAL A 19 13.91 13.85 -21.72
N PHE A 20 14.50 13.79 -20.54
CA PHE A 20 14.25 14.73 -19.45
C PHE A 20 15.12 15.98 -19.54
N ALA A 21 16.39 15.84 -19.90
CA ALA A 21 17.32 16.96 -20.02
C ALA A 21 18.24 16.81 -21.23
N TYR A 22 18.59 17.96 -21.81
CA TYR A 22 19.47 18.07 -22.95
C TYR A 22 20.46 19.21 -22.72
N ARG A 23 21.75 18.92 -22.88
CA ARG A 23 22.83 19.89 -22.94
C ARG A 23 23.04 20.33 -24.38
N TYR A 24 23.00 21.63 -24.62
CA TYR A 24 23.34 22.19 -25.92
C TYR A 24 24.84 21.93 -26.21
N PRO A 25 25.20 21.42 -27.41
CA PRO A 25 26.55 20.93 -27.68
C PRO A 25 27.61 22.03 -27.74
N GLU A 26 27.22 23.24 -28.16
CA GLU A 26 28.14 24.37 -28.23
C GLU A 26 28.33 25.00 -26.86
N THR A 27 29.59 25.09 -26.44
CA THR A 27 30.00 25.67 -25.15
C THR A 27 30.56 27.10 -25.28
N ASN A 28 30.86 27.52 -26.51
CA ASN A 28 31.36 28.86 -26.83
C ASN A 28 30.22 29.73 -27.37
N LEU A 29 29.29 30.10 -26.49
CA LEU A 29 28.15 30.92 -26.86
C LEU A 29 28.56 32.38 -27.06
N SER A 30 28.14 33.00 -28.16
CA SER A 30 28.36 34.42 -28.43
C SER A 30 27.48 35.32 -27.55
N THR A 31 27.90 36.57 -27.32
CA THR A 31 27.21 37.57 -26.46
C THR A 31 25.80 37.94 -26.94
N PHE A 32 25.38 37.51 -28.14
CA PHE A 32 24.05 37.76 -28.69
C PHE A 32 23.27 36.47 -28.97
N THR A 33 23.67 35.35 -28.35
CA THR A 33 22.98 34.07 -28.51
C THR A 33 21.50 34.22 -28.12
N GLN A 34 20.62 33.78 -29.02
CA GLN A 34 19.18 33.70 -28.79
C GLN A 34 18.84 32.33 -28.19
N LEU A 35 18.39 32.32 -26.94
CA LEU A 35 17.86 31.15 -26.26
C LEU A 35 16.35 31.10 -26.43
N ILE A 36 15.84 30.05 -27.06
CA ILE A 36 14.40 29.83 -27.26
C ILE A 36 13.97 28.65 -26.38
N VAL A 37 13.10 28.93 -25.42
CA VAL A 37 12.57 27.95 -24.47
C VAL A 37 11.08 27.77 -24.74
N ALA A 38 10.64 26.53 -24.95
CA ALA A 38 9.22 26.23 -25.13
C ALA A 38 8.43 26.36 -23.81
N GLU A 39 7.10 26.44 -23.89
CA GLU A 39 6.22 26.53 -22.70
C GLU A 39 6.38 25.35 -21.73
N SER A 40 6.63 24.16 -22.25
CA SER A 40 6.86 22.95 -21.46
C SER A 40 8.34 22.72 -21.12
N GLN A 41 9.18 23.76 -21.19
CA GLN A 41 10.62 23.68 -20.97
C GLN A 41 11.10 24.74 -19.99
N GLU A 42 12.26 24.47 -19.41
CA GLU A 42 12.98 25.38 -18.53
C GLU A 42 14.46 25.25 -18.85
N ALA A 43 15.15 26.38 -19.03
CA ALA A 43 16.55 26.39 -19.42
C ALA A 43 17.43 27.00 -18.32
N PHE A 44 18.66 26.51 -18.24
CA PHE A 44 19.64 26.89 -17.23
C PHE A 44 20.97 27.18 -17.90
N LEU A 45 21.63 28.24 -17.46
CA LEU A 45 22.98 28.57 -17.90
C LEU A 45 23.97 28.16 -16.82
N PHE A 46 24.96 27.36 -17.21
CA PHE A 46 26.08 26.99 -16.36
C PHE A 46 27.35 27.67 -16.86
N SER A 47 28.16 28.18 -15.93
CA SER A 47 29.50 28.68 -16.23
C SER A 47 30.43 28.28 -15.11
N LYS A 48 31.65 27.84 -15.46
CA LYS A 48 32.67 27.37 -14.49
C LYS A 48 32.14 26.29 -13.53
N GLY A 49 31.21 25.44 -13.99
CA GLY A 49 30.59 24.40 -13.17
C GLY A 49 29.56 24.89 -12.15
N GLN A 50 29.14 26.16 -12.20
CA GLN A 50 28.08 26.71 -11.34
C GLN A 50 26.86 27.12 -12.18
N MET A 51 25.66 26.90 -11.62
CA MET A 51 24.41 27.38 -12.20
C MET A 51 24.32 28.89 -11.99
N MET A 52 24.27 29.64 -13.10
CA MET A 52 24.34 31.09 -13.10
C MET A 52 22.96 31.73 -13.18
N ASP A 53 22.10 31.23 -14.06
CA ASP A 53 20.80 31.84 -14.35
C ASP A 53 19.77 30.80 -14.82
N LYS A 54 18.50 31.15 -14.69
CA LYS A 54 17.33 30.33 -14.98
C LYS A 54 16.39 31.08 -15.93
N PHE A 55 16.04 30.43 -17.04
CA PHE A 55 15.20 30.98 -18.09
C PHE A 55 13.89 30.17 -18.21
N GLY A 56 12.77 30.86 -18.08
CA GLY A 56 11.44 30.29 -18.33
C GLY A 56 11.07 30.29 -19.82
N PRO A 57 9.82 29.94 -20.16
CA PRO A 57 9.33 29.96 -21.54
C PRO A 57 9.49 31.31 -22.23
N GLY A 58 9.84 31.28 -23.52
CA GLY A 58 9.98 32.47 -24.35
C GLY A 58 11.34 32.59 -25.04
N LYS A 59 11.56 33.74 -25.66
CA LYS A 59 12.84 34.09 -26.30
C LYS A 59 13.66 34.95 -25.34
N HIS A 60 14.90 34.55 -25.10
CA HIS A 60 15.83 35.23 -24.21
C HIS A 60 17.13 35.53 -24.96
N THR A 61 17.66 36.73 -24.80
CA THR A 61 18.98 37.08 -25.34
C THR A 61 20.02 36.91 -24.23
N LEU A 62 21.01 36.05 -24.46
CA LEU A 62 22.10 35.81 -23.51
C LEU A 62 23.14 36.95 -23.60
N ASN A 63 22.82 38.11 -23.03
CA ASN A 63 23.75 39.23 -22.95
C ASN A 63 24.68 39.11 -21.73
N SER A 64 25.95 39.48 -21.90
CA SER A 64 26.93 39.61 -20.80
C SER A 64 26.52 40.60 -19.71
N GLU A 65 25.56 41.49 -20.00
CA GLU A 65 24.98 42.43 -19.03
C GLU A 65 23.93 41.79 -18.10
N ASN A 66 23.23 40.74 -18.53
CA ASN A 66 22.24 40.03 -17.70
C ASN A 66 22.86 38.93 -16.83
N ILE A 67 24.15 38.64 -17.00
CA ILE A 67 24.91 37.69 -16.19
C ILE A 67 25.88 38.52 -15.33
N PRO A 68 25.55 38.80 -14.05
CA PRO A 68 26.27 39.77 -13.22
C PRO A 68 27.79 39.53 -13.09
N LEU A 69 28.25 38.29 -13.34
CA LEU A 69 29.66 37.90 -13.23
C LEU A 69 30.50 38.09 -14.50
N LEU A 70 29.90 38.22 -15.70
CA LEU A 70 30.68 38.39 -16.94
C LEU A 70 31.23 39.81 -17.12
N ARG A 71 30.78 40.76 -16.28
CA ARG A 71 31.21 42.17 -16.33
C ARG A 71 32.64 42.42 -15.82
N ARG A 72 33.21 41.50 -15.02
CA ARG A 72 34.49 41.72 -14.32
C ARG A 72 35.75 41.24 -15.05
N LEU A 73 35.62 40.66 -16.24
CA LEU A 73 36.76 40.03 -16.94
C LEU A 73 36.81 40.31 -18.45
N TYR A 74 36.22 41.43 -18.89
CA TYR A 74 36.58 41.99 -20.19
C TYR A 74 37.89 42.77 -20.05
N GLY A 75 39.01 42.07 -20.30
CA GLY A 75 40.33 42.66 -20.53
C GLY A 75 41.48 41.96 -19.80
N LEU A 76 42.42 41.40 -20.57
CA LEU A 76 43.75 40.79 -20.24
C LEU A 76 43.79 39.24 -20.10
N PRO A 77 44.88 38.53 -20.45
CA PRO A 77 45.76 38.53 -21.63
C PRO A 77 45.73 37.13 -22.32
N PHE A 78 44.54 36.61 -22.68
CA PHE A 78 44.36 35.21 -23.12
C PHE A 78 44.16 35.01 -24.63
N GLY A 79 44.91 35.71 -25.47
CA GLY A 79 45.17 35.29 -26.86
C GLY A 79 43.96 35.00 -27.77
N GLY A 80 42.81 35.63 -27.56
CA GLY A 80 41.65 35.52 -28.45
C GLY A 80 40.80 34.25 -28.32
N ASN A 81 41.15 33.32 -27.43
CA ASN A 81 40.29 32.21 -27.06
C ASN A 81 39.55 32.55 -25.77
N ASN A 82 38.21 32.51 -25.79
CA ASN A 82 37.38 32.83 -24.64
C ASN A 82 37.50 31.71 -23.59
N PRO A 83 38.14 31.93 -22.42
CA PRO A 83 38.27 30.90 -21.39
C PRO A 83 36.97 30.67 -20.60
N PHE A 84 35.90 31.37 -20.98
CA PHE A 84 34.58 31.26 -20.36
C PHE A 84 33.67 30.42 -21.24
N THR A 85 33.75 29.10 -21.06
CA THR A 85 32.72 28.19 -21.59
C THR A 85 31.43 28.37 -20.80
N ALA A 86 30.32 28.51 -21.51
CA ALA A 86 28.99 28.60 -20.96
C ALA A 86 28.15 27.48 -21.55
N GLU A 87 27.55 26.67 -20.69
CA GLU A 87 26.73 25.53 -21.09
C GLU A 87 25.26 25.87 -20.89
N VAL A 88 24.45 25.63 -21.91
CA VAL A 88 22.98 25.75 -21.81
C VAL A 88 22.39 24.37 -21.64
N TRP A 89 21.64 24.21 -20.56
CA TRP A 89 20.86 23.02 -20.27
C TRP A 89 19.38 23.34 -20.44
N ILE A 90 18.67 22.49 -21.17
CA ILE A 90 17.23 22.62 -21.38
C ILE A 90 16.56 21.37 -20.80
N VAL A 91 15.62 21.59 -19.89
CA VAL A 91 14.90 20.55 -19.16
C VAL A 91 13.47 20.48 -19.69
N ASN A 92 13.00 19.26 -19.92
CA ASN A 92 11.62 18.99 -20.30
C ASN A 92 10.74 18.86 -19.06
N LYS A 93 9.72 19.70 -18.97
CA LYS A 93 8.72 19.69 -17.89
C LYS A 93 7.37 19.14 -18.37
N LEU A 94 7.34 18.50 -19.54
CA LEU A 94 6.12 17.94 -20.10
C LEU A 94 5.48 16.93 -19.14
N TYR A 95 4.19 17.12 -18.90
CA TYR A 95 3.41 16.48 -17.87
C TYR A 95 2.57 15.33 -18.45
N PRO A 96 2.54 14.14 -17.84
CA PRO A 96 3.63 13.38 -17.21
C PRO A 96 4.15 12.25 -18.11
N ALA A 97 5.43 11.86 -17.95
CA ALA A 97 5.97 10.66 -18.57
C ALA A 97 5.37 9.42 -17.90
N ASN A 98 4.76 8.51 -18.67
CA ASN A 98 4.18 7.27 -18.15
C ASN A 98 5.24 6.17 -18.18
N LEU A 99 5.78 5.83 -17.02
CA LEU A 99 6.90 4.91 -16.85
C LEU A 99 6.38 3.59 -16.28
N SER A 100 6.89 2.46 -16.77
CA SER A 100 6.61 1.16 -16.17
C SER A 100 7.57 0.90 -15.01
N TRP A 101 7.09 0.22 -13.97
CA TRP A 101 7.94 -0.24 -12.88
C TRP A 101 7.64 -1.70 -12.56
N ASN A 102 8.65 -2.40 -12.08
CA ASN A 102 8.52 -3.73 -11.52
C ASN A 102 9.49 -3.88 -10.36
N VAL A 103 9.12 -4.74 -9.42
CA VAL A 103 9.97 -5.17 -8.32
C VAL A 103 9.77 -6.67 -8.13
N ASN A 104 10.87 -7.40 -8.21
CA ASN A 104 10.87 -8.86 -8.09
C ASN A 104 11.37 -9.28 -6.72
N SER A 105 11.11 -10.52 -6.34
CA SER A 105 11.64 -11.16 -5.13
C SER A 105 11.42 -10.32 -3.86
N MET A 106 10.17 -10.27 -3.41
CA MET A 106 9.83 -9.79 -2.07
C MET A 106 9.26 -10.94 -1.25
N ALA A 107 9.96 -11.33 -0.18
CA ALA A 107 9.48 -12.37 0.73
C ALA A 107 8.47 -11.75 1.70
N VAL A 108 7.18 -12.05 1.51
CA VAL A 108 6.09 -11.51 2.31
C VAL A 108 5.48 -12.60 3.16
N HIS A 109 5.32 -12.35 4.46
CA HIS A 109 4.57 -13.25 5.31
C HIS A 109 3.08 -13.06 5.04
N ASP A 110 2.49 -13.99 4.30
CA ASP A 110 1.13 -13.88 3.83
C ASP A 110 0.09 -14.24 4.92
N ALA A 111 -1.02 -13.51 4.96
CA ALA A 111 -2.08 -13.72 5.95
C ALA A 111 -3.00 -14.91 5.62
N ASP A 112 -3.17 -15.26 4.34
CA ASP A 112 -4.05 -16.36 3.92
C ASP A 112 -3.34 -17.71 4.01
N TYR A 113 -2.08 -17.76 3.58
CA TYR A 113 -1.26 -18.97 3.57
C TYR A 113 -0.40 -19.14 4.84
N ASN A 114 -0.29 -18.10 5.68
CA ASN A 114 0.50 -18.10 6.92
C ASN A 114 1.94 -18.58 6.72
N THR A 115 2.55 -18.18 5.59
CA THR A 115 3.91 -18.56 5.18
C THR A 115 4.56 -17.43 4.38
N LEU A 116 5.86 -17.53 4.14
CA LEU A 116 6.59 -16.60 3.29
C LEU A 116 6.32 -16.90 1.81
N LEU A 117 5.63 -15.99 1.13
CA LEU A 117 5.44 -16.02 -0.31
C LEU A 117 6.44 -15.10 -1.00
N PRO A 118 7.18 -15.58 -2.02
CA PRO A 118 7.99 -14.72 -2.86
C PRO A 118 7.05 -14.02 -3.85
N LEU A 119 6.72 -12.76 -3.58
CA LEU A 119 5.88 -11.96 -4.48
C LEU A 119 6.74 -11.16 -5.45
N LYS A 120 6.12 -10.76 -6.55
CA LYS A 120 6.56 -9.71 -7.47
C LYS A 120 5.40 -8.73 -7.64
N ALA A 121 5.73 -7.47 -7.92
CA ALA A 121 4.74 -6.45 -8.21
C ALA A 121 5.17 -5.64 -9.43
N GLU A 122 4.20 -5.28 -10.25
CA GLU A 122 4.41 -4.47 -11.44
C GLU A 122 3.31 -3.42 -11.60
N GLY A 123 3.63 -2.37 -12.34
CA GLY A 123 2.70 -1.27 -12.51
C GLY A 123 3.21 -0.14 -13.37
N GLN A 124 2.52 0.99 -13.26
CA GLN A 124 2.87 2.23 -13.97
C GLN A 124 2.86 3.42 -13.03
N TYR A 125 3.71 4.40 -13.32
CA TYR A 125 3.79 5.62 -12.54
C TYR A 125 4.12 6.82 -13.42
N GLY A 126 3.64 7.99 -13.00
CA GLY A 126 3.79 9.24 -13.73
C GLY A 126 4.75 10.17 -13.00
N LEU A 127 5.86 10.50 -13.63
CA LEU A 127 6.81 11.49 -13.15
C LEU A 127 6.79 12.76 -14.02
N PHE A 128 7.06 13.89 -13.37
CA PHE A 128 7.42 15.13 -14.05
C PHE A 128 8.44 15.89 -13.19
N VAL A 129 9.16 16.80 -13.85
CA VAL A 129 10.15 17.64 -13.18
C VAL A 129 9.46 18.84 -12.53
N SER A 130 9.42 18.86 -11.20
CA SER A 130 8.87 19.98 -10.42
C SER A 130 9.94 21.06 -10.20
N ASP A 131 11.13 20.66 -9.79
CA ASP A 131 12.30 21.51 -9.56
C ASP A 131 13.45 21.10 -10.50
N ALA A 132 13.52 21.77 -11.65
CA ALA A 132 14.51 21.47 -12.67
C ALA A 132 15.95 21.79 -12.25
N ALA A 133 16.14 22.75 -11.33
CA ALA A 133 17.47 23.09 -10.84
C ALA A 133 18.04 21.95 -9.97
N LYS A 134 17.22 21.47 -9.03
CA LYS A 134 17.58 20.33 -8.18
C LYS A 134 17.79 19.06 -9.01
N PHE A 135 16.91 18.82 -9.99
CA PHE A 135 17.01 17.68 -10.90
C PHE A 135 18.33 17.65 -11.69
N LEU A 136 18.73 18.77 -12.29
CA LEU A 136 19.99 18.86 -13.03
C LEU A 136 21.21 18.55 -12.15
N ILE A 137 21.25 19.14 -10.95
CA ILE A 137 22.41 19.03 -10.05
C ILE A 137 22.51 17.62 -9.43
N LYS A 138 21.37 17.00 -9.07
CA LYS A 138 21.34 15.74 -8.32
C LYS A 138 21.33 14.49 -9.21
N MET A 139 20.64 14.52 -10.35
CA MET A 139 20.44 13.33 -11.21
C MET A 139 21.24 13.39 -12.51
N VAL A 140 21.13 14.50 -13.24
CA VAL A 140 21.65 14.59 -14.62
C VAL A 140 23.18 14.62 -14.65
N GLY A 141 23.79 15.36 -13.71
CA GLY A 141 25.25 15.47 -13.63
C GLY A 141 25.83 16.11 -14.89
N THR A 142 26.72 15.40 -15.59
CA THR A 142 27.46 15.91 -16.77
C THR A 142 27.06 15.22 -18.09
N LYS A 143 25.98 14.42 -18.11
CA LYS A 143 25.54 13.69 -19.32
C LYS A 143 24.86 14.62 -20.32
N GLU A 144 25.27 14.57 -21.59
CA GLU A 144 24.72 15.47 -22.62
C GLU A 144 23.22 15.29 -22.86
N VAL A 145 22.74 14.05 -22.78
CA VAL A 145 21.33 13.70 -22.90
C VAL A 145 20.99 12.82 -21.72
N PHE A 146 19.91 13.15 -21.01
CA PHE A 146 19.43 12.36 -19.88
C PHE A 146 18.07 11.77 -20.19
N THR A 147 18.03 10.45 -20.31
CA THR A 147 16.87 9.66 -20.70
C THR A 147 16.17 9.03 -19.49
N GLU A 148 15.00 8.45 -19.74
CA GLU A 148 14.29 7.59 -18.80
C GLU A 148 15.14 6.42 -18.28
N SER A 149 15.84 5.71 -19.16
CA SER A 149 16.68 4.57 -18.79
C SER A 149 17.79 4.96 -17.82
N ASP A 150 18.39 6.14 -18.03
CA ASP A 150 19.41 6.70 -17.15
C ASP A 150 18.85 7.01 -15.75
N MET A 151 17.70 7.68 -15.70
CA MET A 151 17.00 7.98 -14.43
C MET A 151 16.69 6.70 -13.65
N LEU A 152 16.12 5.71 -14.33
CA LEU A 152 15.78 4.42 -13.73
C LEU A 152 17.03 3.74 -13.19
N SER A 153 18.11 3.64 -13.98
CA SER A 153 19.33 2.96 -13.56
C SER A 153 19.95 3.54 -12.27
N GLN A 154 19.86 4.85 -12.08
CA GLN A 154 20.40 5.54 -10.90
C GLN A 154 19.48 5.39 -9.68
N ALA A 155 18.16 5.53 -9.87
CA ALA A 155 17.19 5.56 -8.76
C ALA A 155 16.64 4.19 -8.38
N TYR A 156 16.79 3.16 -9.23
CA TYR A 156 16.10 1.87 -9.09
C TYR A 156 16.41 1.15 -7.77
N GLY A 157 17.65 1.19 -7.29
CA GLY A 157 18.03 0.50 -6.06
C GLY A 157 17.24 0.99 -4.84
N GLU A 158 17.20 2.30 -4.63
CA GLU A 158 16.45 2.91 -3.54
C GLU A 158 14.94 2.83 -3.77
N PHE A 159 14.48 3.11 -5.00
CA PHE A 159 13.09 2.99 -5.39
C PHE A 159 12.53 1.58 -5.13
N ALA A 160 13.24 0.54 -5.57
CA ALA A 160 12.82 -0.85 -5.39
C ALA A 160 12.78 -1.23 -3.91
N SER A 161 13.78 -0.82 -3.13
CA SER A 161 13.84 -1.06 -1.68
C SER A 161 12.66 -0.42 -0.94
N LYS A 162 12.38 0.86 -1.22
CA LYS A 162 11.26 1.59 -0.61
C LYS A 162 9.91 1.03 -1.05
N SER A 163 9.75 0.69 -2.34
CA SER A 163 8.51 0.12 -2.87
C SER A 163 8.20 -1.24 -2.24
N LYS A 164 9.18 -2.14 -2.15
CA LYS A 164 9.03 -3.43 -1.45
C LYS A 164 8.63 -3.24 0.01
N SER A 165 9.30 -2.32 0.71
CA SER A 165 9.00 -2.03 2.12
C SER A 165 7.57 -1.51 2.29
N ALA A 166 7.11 -0.62 1.41
CA ALA A 166 5.75 -0.10 1.44
C ALA A 166 4.70 -1.19 1.19
N ILE A 167 4.92 -2.08 0.21
CA ILE A 167 4.01 -3.21 -0.07
C ILE A 167 3.90 -4.13 1.15
N ILE A 168 5.04 -4.54 1.72
CA ILE A 168 5.09 -5.44 2.88
C ILE A 168 4.40 -4.79 4.09
N GLN A 169 4.67 -3.51 4.35
CA GLN A 169 4.03 -2.77 5.45
C GLN A 169 2.52 -2.68 5.27
N PHE A 170 2.05 -2.40 4.05
CA PHE A 170 0.62 -2.34 3.74
C PHE A 170 -0.06 -3.69 4.00
N MET A 171 0.51 -4.78 3.47
CA MET A 171 -0.03 -6.13 3.67
C MET A 171 -0.08 -6.53 5.14
N ASN A 172 0.98 -6.28 5.89
CA ASN A 172 1.06 -6.61 7.32
C ASN A 172 0.10 -5.78 8.18
N ASN A 173 0.03 -4.47 7.93
CA ASN A 173 -0.78 -3.55 8.75
C ASN A 173 -2.28 -3.73 8.50
N GLN A 174 -2.68 -3.96 7.25
CA GLN A 174 -4.08 -4.19 6.88
C GLN A 174 -4.49 -5.67 6.99
N ARG A 175 -3.52 -6.56 7.28
CA ARG A 175 -3.70 -8.03 7.25
C ARG A 175 -4.36 -8.51 5.95
N VAL A 176 -3.92 -7.95 4.83
CA VAL A 176 -4.41 -8.32 3.50
C VAL A 176 -3.57 -9.48 3.00
N GLY A 177 -4.22 -10.63 2.79
CA GLY A 177 -3.59 -11.79 2.19
C GLY A 177 -3.61 -11.76 0.66
N PHE A 178 -2.75 -12.57 0.05
CA PHE A 178 -2.52 -12.65 -1.39
C PHE A 178 -3.80 -12.94 -2.18
N LYS A 179 -4.74 -13.72 -1.65
CA LYS A 179 -6.01 -14.03 -2.35
C LYS A 179 -6.92 -12.83 -2.48
N SER A 180 -6.77 -11.85 -1.58
CA SER A 180 -7.62 -10.66 -1.50
C SER A 180 -6.93 -9.37 -1.96
N ILE A 181 -5.61 -9.40 -2.19
CA ILE A 181 -4.83 -8.19 -2.47
C ILE A 181 -5.24 -7.47 -3.76
N SER A 182 -5.76 -8.21 -4.75
CA SER A 182 -6.27 -7.65 -6.00
C SER A 182 -7.40 -6.63 -5.78
N ALA A 183 -8.21 -6.80 -4.73
CA ALA A 183 -9.26 -5.86 -4.37
C ALA A 183 -8.73 -4.55 -3.75
N TYR A 184 -7.50 -4.56 -3.24
CA TYR A 184 -6.87 -3.43 -2.54
C TYR A 184 -5.79 -2.72 -3.35
N LEU A 185 -5.60 -3.06 -4.64
CA LEU A 185 -4.55 -2.48 -5.47
C LEU A 185 -4.64 -0.95 -5.56
N SER A 186 -5.84 -0.37 -5.59
CA SER A 186 -6.02 1.09 -5.59
C SER A 186 -5.52 1.72 -4.28
N ASN A 187 -5.92 1.17 -3.13
CA ASN A 187 -5.50 1.67 -1.82
C ASN A 187 -3.99 1.52 -1.62
N LEU A 188 -3.43 0.40 -2.07
CA LEU A 188 -2.00 0.16 -2.06
C LEU A 188 -1.26 1.16 -2.96
N SER A 189 -1.80 1.46 -4.13
CA SER A 189 -1.24 2.43 -5.07
C SER A 189 -1.15 3.84 -4.45
N ASP A 190 -2.21 4.29 -3.79
CA ASP A 190 -2.22 5.57 -3.08
C ASP A 190 -1.25 5.59 -1.89
N TYR A 191 -1.16 4.49 -1.15
CA TYR A 191 -0.23 4.35 -0.03
C TYR A 191 1.23 4.43 -0.50
N ILE A 192 1.60 3.67 -1.52
CA ILE A 192 2.95 3.68 -2.09
C ILE A 192 3.27 5.06 -2.67
N LYS A 193 2.30 5.71 -3.34
CA LYS A 193 2.47 7.08 -3.86
C LYS A 193 2.87 8.05 -2.75
N GLN A 194 2.15 8.06 -1.64
CA GLN A 194 2.43 8.95 -0.51
C GLN A 194 3.80 8.63 0.13
N PHE A 195 4.15 7.35 0.19
CA PHE A 195 5.43 6.91 0.74
C PHE A 195 6.63 7.28 -0.13
N LEU A 196 6.50 7.23 -1.46
CA LEU A 196 7.57 7.53 -2.42
C LEU A 196 7.65 9.02 -2.80
N LEU A 197 6.65 9.82 -2.48
CA LEU A 197 6.62 11.24 -2.84
C LEU A 197 7.82 12.03 -2.28
N PRO A 198 8.19 11.91 -0.98
CA PRO A 198 9.37 12.60 -0.44
C PRO A 198 10.67 12.18 -1.13
N PHE A 199 10.79 10.89 -1.47
CA PHE A 199 11.96 10.34 -2.17
C PHE A 199 12.16 11.02 -3.53
N TRP A 200 11.10 11.19 -4.33
CA TRP A 200 11.21 11.87 -5.62
C TRP A 200 11.45 13.37 -5.49
N GLU A 201 10.88 14.02 -4.47
CA GLU A 201 11.06 15.46 -4.22
C GLU A 201 12.51 15.83 -3.87
N GLU A 202 13.27 14.91 -3.27
CA GLU A 202 14.70 15.06 -3.03
C GLU A 202 15.52 15.19 -4.32
N TYR A 203 15.03 14.62 -5.43
CA TYR A 203 15.63 14.71 -6.75
C TYR A 203 15.00 15.80 -7.64
N GLY A 204 14.05 16.57 -7.12
CA GLY A 204 13.34 17.60 -7.90
C GLY A 204 12.28 17.04 -8.85
N LEU A 205 11.89 15.79 -8.62
CA LEU A 205 10.83 15.09 -9.34
C LEU A 205 9.57 15.04 -8.47
N SER A 206 8.41 14.98 -9.11
CA SER A 206 7.14 14.83 -8.40
C SER A 206 6.34 13.67 -8.98
N LEU A 207 5.79 12.85 -8.08
CA LEU A 207 5.00 11.68 -8.41
C LEU A 207 3.52 12.06 -8.56
N THR A 208 3.02 12.06 -9.79
CA THR A 208 1.62 12.46 -10.08
C THR A 208 0.64 11.33 -9.81
N LYS A 209 0.97 10.14 -10.31
CA LYS A 209 0.15 8.94 -10.27
C LYS A 209 1.08 7.76 -10.07
N PHE A 210 0.60 6.79 -9.33
CA PHE A 210 1.27 5.52 -9.12
C PHE A 210 0.17 4.47 -9.15
N TYR A 211 0.36 3.42 -9.92
CA TYR A 211 -0.59 2.33 -10.06
C TYR A 211 0.17 1.02 -9.94
N VAL A 212 -0.33 0.15 -9.07
CA VAL A 212 0.02 -1.27 -9.03
C VAL A 212 -0.98 -1.98 -9.93
N ASN A 213 -0.49 -2.60 -11.00
CA ASN A 213 -1.32 -3.32 -11.95
C ASN A 213 -1.52 -4.78 -11.53
N ASP A 214 -0.45 -5.43 -11.10
CA ASP A 214 -0.47 -6.83 -10.70
C ASP A 214 0.49 -7.08 -9.53
N ILE A 215 0.06 -8.00 -8.65
CA ILE A 215 0.90 -8.62 -7.62
C ILE A 215 0.73 -10.12 -7.76
N SER A 216 1.82 -10.80 -8.10
CA SER A 216 1.83 -12.23 -8.37
C SER A 216 3.01 -12.92 -7.70
N ILE A 217 3.03 -14.25 -7.74
CA ILE A 217 4.17 -15.03 -7.25
C ILE A 217 5.35 -14.84 -8.20
N ASP A 218 6.53 -14.63 -7.63
CA ASP A 218 7.77 -14.51 -8.39
C ASP A 218 8.26 -15.87 -8.89
N THR A 219 7.91 -16.19 -10.14
CA THR A 219 8.31 -17.42 -10.82
C THR A 219 9.73 -17.39 -11.39
N SER A 220 10.52 -16.32 -11.16
CA SER A 220 11.92 -16.28 -11.59
C SER A 220 12.80 -17.27 -10.81
N THR A 221 12.41 -17.58 -9.57
CA THR A 221 13.12 -18.51 -8.68
C THR A 221 12.55 -19.94 -8.75
N PRO A 222 13.39 -20.99 -8.64
CA PRO A 222 12.91 -22.37 -8.54
C PRO A 222 11.90 -22.58 -7.39
N GLU A 223 12.09 -21.88 -6.27
CA GLU A 223 11.22 -21.92 -5.11
C GLU A 223 9.85 -21.31 -5.42
N GLY A 224 9.84 -20.13 -6.07
CA GLY A 224 8.60 -19.46 -6.45
C GLY A 224 7.78 -20.24 -7.48
N LYS A 225 8.43 -20.96 -8.42
CA LYS A 225 7.73 -21.87 -9.33
C LYS A 225 7.00 -22.98 -8.57
N LYS A 226 7.68 -23.65 -7.63
CA LYS A 226 7.07 -24.70 -6.81
C LYS A 226 5.88 -24.19 -6.00
N ILE A 227 6.00 -22.98 -5.44
CA ILE A 227 4.92 -22.35 -4.68
C ILE A 227 3.74 -22.02 -5.60
N ALA A 228 4.00 -21.47 -6.78
CA ALA A 228 2.96 -21.18 -7.77
C ALA A 228 2.24 -22.46 -8.21
N ASP A 229 2.97 -23.54 -8.50
CA ASP A 229 2.41 -24.83 -8.87
C ASP A 229 1.54 -25.41 -7.73
N ALA A 230 2.02 -25.34 -6.49
CA ALA A 230 1.26 -25.79 -5.31
C ALA A 230 -0.04 -24.98 -5.10
N ILE A 231 0.00 -23.67 -5.34
CA ILE A 231 -1.20 -22.81 -5.28
C ILE A 231 -2.18 -23.18 -6.41
N ALA A 232 -1.68 -23.43 -7.62
CA ALA A 232 -2.49 -23.86 -8.76
C ALA A 232 -3.16 -25.22 -8.51
N SER A 233 -2.42 -26.20 -7.97
CA SER A 233 -2.96 -27.50 -7.55
C SER A 233 -4.00 -27.33 -6.42
N GLN A 234 -3.76 -26.45 -5.45
CA GLN A 234 -4.76 -26.17 -4.43
C GLN A 234 -6.06 -25.60 -5.03
N ALA A 235 -5.94 -24.71 -6.01
CA ALA A 235 -7.08 -24.15 -6.70
C ALA A 235 -7.82 -25.22 -7.54
N SER A 236 -7.10 -26.10 -8.26
CA SER A 236 -7.72 -27.18 -9.04
C SER A 236 -8.50 -28.15 -8.15
N MET A 237 -7.94 -28.55 -7.01
CA MET A 237 -8.62 -29.37 -6.01
C MET A 237 -9.88 -28.68 -5.47
N SER A 238 -9.78 -27.38 -5.15
CA SER A 238 -10.94 -26.62 -4.66
C SER A 238 -12.05 -26.50 -5.70
N ILE A 239 -11.71 -26.44 -7.00
CA ILE A 239 -12.67 -26.34 -8.10
C ILE A 239 -13.31 -27.70 -8.41
N THR A 240 -12.49 -28.77 -8.44
CA THR A 240 -12.92 -30.12 -8.83
C THR A 240 -13.51 -30.91 -7.65
N GLY A 241 -13.26 -30.49 -6.42
CA GLY A 241 -13.75 -31.13 -5.20
C GLY A 241 -13.01 -32.41 -4.81
N HIS A 242 -11.89 -32.73 -5.48
CA HIS A 242 -11.07 -33.88 -5.13
C HIS A 242 -10.05 -33.53 -4.05
N SER A 243 -9.73 -34.50 -3.19
CA SER A 243 -8.70 -34.34 -2.17
C SER A 243 -7.30 -34.58 -2.74
N TRP A 244 -6.27 -34.05 -2.08
CA TRP A 244 -4.87 -34.29 -2.47
C TRP A 244 -4.52 -35.78 -2.55
N GLN A 245 -5.10 -36.61 -1.68
CA GLN A 245 -4.93 -38.07 -1.71
C GLN A 245 -5.57 -38.69 -2.96
N GLN A 246 -6.74 -38.20 -3.39
CA GLN A 246 -7.37 -38.63 -4.64
C GLN A 246 -6.54 -38.20 -5.86
N GLU A 247 -6.04 -36.97 -5.88
CA GLU A 247 -5.21 -36.49 -6.99
C GLU A 247 -3.90 -37.27 -7.10
N GLN A 248 -3.25 -37.57 -5.97
CA GLN A 248 -2.08 -38.44 -5.95
C GLN A 248 -2.41 -39.87 -6.44
N MET A 249 -3.59 -40.39 -6.12
CA MET A 249 -4.05 -41.69 -6.64
C MET A 249 -4.29 -41.64 -8.16
N PHE A 250 -4.88 -40.57 -8.69
CA PHE A 250 -5.04 -40.35 -10.13
C PHE A 250 -3.69 -40.20 -10.84
N ASP A 251 -2.74 -39.47 -10.26
CA ASP A 251 -1.39 -39.30 -10.79
C ASP A 251 -0.61 -40.61 -10.80
N MET A 252 -0.69 -41.40 -9.72
CA MET A 252 -0.09 -42.74 -9.67
C MET A 252 -0.72 -43.67 -10.72
N ALA A 253 -2.04 -43.62 -10.90
CA ALA A 253 -2.73 -44.38 -11.93
C ALA A 253 -2.31 -43.95 -13.35
N ASN A 254 -2.26 -42.64 -13.63
CA ASN A 254 -1.81 -42.11 -14.92
C ASN A 254 -0.35 -42.44 -15.21
N ASN A 255 0.54 -42.32 -14.22
CA ASN A 255 1.95 -42.67 -14.37
C ASN A 255 2.14 -44.17 -14.61
N ALA A 256 1.38 -45.03 -13.92
CA ALA A 256 1.37 -46.47 -14.18
C ALA A 256 0.86 -46.79 -15.59
N VAL A 257 -0.22 -46.13 -16.04
CA VAL A 257 -0.75 -46.28 -17.41
C VAL A 257 0.25 -45.81 -18.46
N ASN A 258 0.92 -44.68 -18.25
CA ASN A 258 1.92 -44.13 -19.18
C ASN A 258 3.21 -44.96 -19.23
N GLN A 259 3.69 -45.42 -18.08
CA GLN A 259 4.86 -46.29 -17.98
C GLN A 259 4.60 -47.67 -18.61
N MET A 260 3.36 -48.15 -18.52
CA MET A 260 2.94 -49.41 -19.12
C MET A 260 2.53 -49.27 -20.59
N GLY A 261 2.12 -48.08 -21.02
CA GLY A 261 1.92 -47.74 -22.44
C GLY A 261 3.22 -47.77 -23.26
N ASN A 262 4.37 -47.58 -22.61
CA ASN A 262 5.71 -47.76 -23.20
C ASN A 262 6.28 -49.18 -23.05
N LEU A 263 5.66 -50.03 -22.22
CA LEU A 263 5.98 -51.45 -22.10
C LEU A 263 4.99 -52.26 -22.94
N SER A 264 5.21 -52.21 -24.26
CA SER A 264 4.86 -53.27 -25.22
C SER A 264 3.55 -54.04 -24.97
N GLY A 265 2.52 -53.70 -25.75
CA GLY A 265 1.44 -54.62 -26.09
C GLY A 265 0.14 -54.33 -25.35
N GLY A 266 -0.85 -53.86 -26.10
CA GLY A 266 -2.15 -53.41 -25.61
C GLY A 266 -2.76 -54.30 -24.54
N ASN A 267 -2.85 -53.75 -23.31
CA ASN A 267 -3.90 -53.97 -22.32
C ASN A 267 -3.62 -53.17 -21.02
N GLY A 268 -3.28 -51.87 -21.15
CA GLY A 268 -3.03 -50.99 -19.98
C GLY A 268 -4.23 -50.84 -19.04
N LEU A 269 -5.45 -51.02 -19.53
CA LEU A 269 -6.68 -50.99 -18.72
C LEU A 269 -6.80 -52.20 -17.78
N ILE A 270 -6.34 -53.39 -18.22
CA ILE A 270 -6.41 -54.62 -17.41
C ILE A 270 -5.36 -54.57 -16.29
N ALA A 271 -4.17 -54.02 -16.58
CA ALA A 271 -3.14 -53.85 -15.58
C ALA A 271 -3.47 -52.73 -14.57
N GLY A 272 -4.14 -51.65 -14.99
CA GLY A 272 -4.65 -50.61 -14.08
C GLY A 272 -5.72 -51.15 -13.12
N ILE A 273 -6.61 -52.02 -13.61
CA ILE A 273 -7.59 -52.72 -12.77
C ILE A 273 -6.91 -53.74 -11.84
N MET A 274 -5.87 -54.46 -12.29
CA MET A 274 -5.11 -55.37 -11.43
C MET A 274 -4.29 -54.64 -10.35
N ALA A 275 -3.74 -53.46 -10.64
CA ALA A 275 -3.05 -52.64 -9.65
C ALA A 275 -4.01 -52.04 -8.61
N MET A 276 -5.20 -51.60 -9.03
CA MET A 276 -6.28 -51.20 -8.11
C MET A 276 -6.78 -52.39 -7.25
N ASN A 277 -6.85 -53.59 -7.83
CA ASN A 277 -7.25 -54.79 -7.09
C ASN A 277 -6.13 -55.31 -6.16
N MET A 278 -4.85 -55.09 -6.48
CA MET A 278 -3.72 -55.38 -5.59
C MET A 278 -3.57 -54.35 -4.46
N MET A 279 -3.87 -53.07 -4.70
CA MET A 279 -3.79 -52.05 -3.65
C MET A 279 -5.07 -51.97 -2.79
N GLY A 280 -6.22 -52.35 -3.36
CA GLY A 280 -7.51 -52.41 -2.67
C GLY A 280 -7.85 -53.78 -2.05
N ASN A 281 -7.09 -54.84 -2.35
CA ASN A 281 -7.39 -56.20 -1.87
C ASN A 281 -6.15 -57.12 -1.74
N GLY A 282 -4.97 -56.56 -1.42
CA GLY A 282 -3.69 -57.27 -1.43
C GLY A 282 -3.04 -57.56 -0.07
N GLY A 283 -3.79 -57.53 1.03
CA GLY A 283 -3.33 -57.94 2.36
C GLY A 283 -3.84 -59.33 2.75
N MET A 284 -3.21 -60.38 2.23
CA MET A 284 -3.15 -61.72 2.83
C MET A 284 -4.49 -62.43 3.17
N GLY A 285 -5.01 -63.26 2.25
CA GLY A 285 -6.02 -64.27 2.58
C GLY A 285 -6.85 -64.73 1.40
N GLY A 286 -6.46 -65.84 0.78
CA GLY A 286 -7.16 -66.41 -0.38
C GLY A 286 -8.51 -67.06 -0.04
N GLY A 287 -9.30 -67.29 -1.09
CA GLY A 287 -10.36 -68.31 -1.09
C GLY A 287 -11.73 -67.81 -1.54
N MET A 288 -12.15 -68.30 -2.71
CA MET A 288 -13.54 -68.63 -3.09
C MET A 288 -14.63 -67.54 -3.04
N GLY A 289 -15.38 -67.45 -4.15
CA GLY A 289 -16.81 -67.13 -4.05
C GLY A 289 -17.34 -66.19 -5.11
N ALA A 290 -17.46 -66.68 -6.35
CA ALA A 290 -18.40 -66.11 -7.30
C ALA A 290 -19.84 -66.40 -6.82
N GLY A 291 -20.71 -65.39 -6.78
CA GLY A 291 -22.15 -65.58 -6.80
C GLY A 291 -22.96 -64.66 -5.87
N MET A 292 -23.94 -63.96 -6.46
CA MET A 292 -25.13 -63.36 -5.82
C MET A 292 -24.86 -62.17 -4.87
N MET A 293 -25.73 -61.18 -4.66
CA MET A 293 -27.08 -60.89 -5.12
C MET A 293 -27.33 -59.38 -4.98
N GLN A 294 -28.23 -58.91 -5.84
CA GLN A 294 -29.13 -57.75 -5.75
C GLN A 294 -29.11 -56.81 -4.53
N THR A 295 -29.03 -55.52 -4.86
CA THR A 295 -29.97 -54.44 -4.49
C THR A 295 -30.98 -54.72 -3.36
N HIS A 296 -30.89 -53.96 -2.26
CA HIS A 296 -32.08 -53.49 -1.54
C HIS A 296 -31.83 -52.18 -0.79
N ASN A 297 -32.53 -51.15 -1.27
CA ASN A 297 -32.82 -49.89 -0.61
C ASN A 297 -34.09 -50.11 0.23
N ASN A 298 -34.08 -49.83 1.54
CA ASN A 298 -35.24 -49.26 2.24
C ASN A 298 -34.95 -48.93 3.72
N GLN A 299 -35.15 -47.66 4.05
CA GLN A 299 -35.74 -47.20 5.32
C GLN A 299 -37.26 -47.50 5.26
N PRO A 300 -38.01 -47.67 6.38
CA PRO A 300 -38.49 -46.51 7.14
C PRO A 300 -38.76 -46.72 8.66
N THR A 301 -39.11 -45.59 9.26
CA THR A 301 -39.50 -45.17 10.64
C THR A 301 -40.62 -45.93 11.37
N PHE A 302 -40.64 -45.86 12.73
CA PHE A 302 -41.87 -45.63 13.54
C PHE A 302 -41.62 -45.15 15.00
N SER A 303 -42.51 -44.24 15.47
CA SER A 303 -42.93 -43.72 16.81
C SER A 303 -42.14 -44.03 18.11
N GLY A 304 -42.14 -43.26 19.20
CA GLY A 304 -42.94 -42.11 19.64
C GLY A 304 -43.08 -42.10 21.19
N ASN A 305 -42.91 -40.91 21.78
CA ASN A 305 -43.51 -40.35 23.01
C ASN A 305 -43.13 -40.80 24.47
N GLN A 306 -42.98 -39.75 25.29
CA GLN A 306 -43.32 -39.56 26.73
C GLN A 306 -42.43 -40.09 27.88
N GLY A 307 -41.79 -39.13 28.57
CA GLY A 307 -42.04 -38.81 29.99
C GLY A 307 -41.26 -39.57 31.08
N GLY A 308 -40.59 -38.83 31.97
CA GLY A 308 -40.16 -39.38 33.27
C GLY A 308 -39.11 -38.54 34.03
N MET A 309 -39.56 -37.90 35.12
CA MET A 309 -38.72 -37.27 36.16
C MET A 309 -37.92 -38.31 36.96
N GLY A 310 -36.77 -37.92 37.51
CA GLY A 310 -36.11 -38.63 38.61
C GLY A 310 -34.65 -38.22 38.79
N GLY A 311 -34.32 -37.58 39.92
CA GLY A 311 -33.06 -36.89 40.13
C GLY A 311 -31.92 -37.72 40.73
N MET A 312 -30.75 -37.11 40.92
CA MET A 312 -29.92 -37.35 42.11
C MET A 312 -28.85 -36.26 42.33
N GLN A 313 -28.51 -36.15 43.60
CA GLN A 313 -27.80 -35.15 44.37
C GLN A 313 -26.26 -35.26 44.26
N GLY A 314 -25.58 -34.09 44.21
CA GLY A 314 -24.42 -33.77 45.05
C GLY A 314 -23.00 -34.10 44.58
N GLY A 315 -22.13 -33.07 44.56
CA GLY A 315 -20.82 -33.17 45.22
C GLY A 315 -19.54 -32.82 44.43
N MET A 316 -19.09 -31.57 44.64
CA MET A 316 -17.69 -31.10 44.79
C MET A 316 -16.72 -30.90 43.61
N GLY A 317 -16.07 -29.72 43.64
CA GLY A 317 -14.81 -29.36 42.99
C GLY A 317 -15.00 -28.68 41.63
N GLY A 318 -14.76 -27.40 41.40
CA GLY A 318 -13.78 -26.49 41.99
C GLY A 318 -12.92 -25.96 40.84
N MET A 319 -13.22 -24.77 40.31
CA MET A 319 -12.28 -23.85 39.62
C MET A 319 -13.07 -22.67 39.04
N GLN A 320 -12.72 -21.47 39.49
CA GLN A 320 -13.15 -20.20 38.90
C GLN A 320 -12.65 -20.08 37.46
N PRO A 321 -13.44 -19.46 36.56
CA PRO A 321 -12.88 -18.69 35.46
C PRO A 321 -13.12 -17.21 35.66
N ASN A 322 -12.03 -16.49 35.49
CA ASN A 322 -11.91 -15.06 35.29
C ASN A 322 -12.92 -14.56 34.25
N ALA A 323 -13.74 -13.57 34.61
CA ALA A 323 -14.76 -12.99 33.73
C ALA A 323 -14.12 -12.10 32.65
N GLN A 324 -13.68 -12.71 31.56
CA GLN A 324 -13.56 -12.03 30.27
C GLN A 324 -14.98 -11.83 29.70
N GLN A 325 -15.35 -10.57 29.46
CA GLN A 325 -16.64 -10.17 28.92
C GLN A 325 -16.82 -10.71 27.50
N GLY A 326 -17.46 -11.88 27.40
CA GLY A 326 -17.96 -12.44 26.15
C GLY A 326 -19.23 -11.70 25.71
N GLY A 327 -19.14 -10.99 24.60
CA GLY A 327 -20.29 -10.42 23.90
C GLY A 327 -21.12 -11.51 23.22
N GLY A 328 -21.92 -12.24 24.00
CA GLY A 328 -22.90 -13.19 23.48
C GLY A 328 -24.00 -12.46 22.70
N VAL A 329 -24.44 -13.05 21.58
CA VAL A 329 -25.55 -12.57 20.76
C VAL A 329 -26.82 -12.52 21.62
N LYS A 330 -27.42 -11.34 21.79
CA LYS A 330 -28.68 -11.14 22.53
C LYS A 330 -29.71 -10.46 21.64
N GLU A 331 -31.00 -10.75 21.88
CA GLU A 331 -32.09 -9.95 21.33
C GLU A 331 -32.30 -8.70 22.18
N ILE A 332 -32.41 -7.55 21.52
CA ILE A 332 -32.68 -6.26 22.15
C ILE A 332 -33.76 -5.50 21.38
N TYR A 333 -34.38 -4.51 22.01
CA TYR A 333 -35.35 -3.63 21.36
C TYR A 333 -34.66 -2.37 20.84
N CYS A 334 -34.92 -2.01 19.58
CA CYS A 334 -34.42 -0.78 18.98
C CYS A 334 -35.05 0.45 19.65
N ALA A 335 -34.22 1.44 20.01
CA ALA A 335 -34.67 2.66 20.66
C ALA A 335 -35.53 3.59 19.77
N ASN A 336 -35.47 3.42 18.45
CA ASN A 336 -36.20 4.24 17.48
C ASN A 336 -37.53 3.61 17.06
N CYS A 337 -37.55 2.32 16.70
CA CYS A 337 -38.75 1.66 16.16
C CYS A 337 -39.37 0.61 17.09
N SER A 338 -38.78 0.34 18.25
CA SER A 338 -39.24 -0.64 19.24
C SER A 338 -39.34 -2.09 18.73
N LYS A 339 -38.81 -2.40 17.53
CA LYS A 339 -38.71 -3.77 17.04
C LYS A 339 -37.45 -4.45 17.58
N LYS A 340 -37.52 -5.77 17.73
CA LYS A 340 -36.40 -6.59 18.19
C LYS A 340 -35.33 -6.73 17.11
N HIS A 341 -34.07 -6.74 17.51
CA HIS A 341 -32.95 -7.04 16.63
C HIS A 341 -31.75 -7.59 17.44
N LEU A 342 -30.71 -8.06 16.75
CA LEU A 342 -29.59 -8.74 17.39
C LEU A 342 -28.45 -7.76 17.75
N THR A 343 -27.75 -8.01 18.86
CA THR A 343 -26.60 -7.19 19.28
C THR A 343 -25.38 -7.26 18.35
N THR A 344 -25.37 -8.19 17.39
CA THR A 344 -24.34 -8.30 16.34
C THR A 344 -24.55 -7.32 15.19
N GLU A 345 -25.74 -6.71 15.10
CA GLU A 345 -26.09 -5.81 14.02
C GLU A 345 -25.73 -4.37 14.40
N ARG A 346 -24.95 -3.70 13.55
CA ARG A 346 -24.58 -2.29 13.76
C ARG A 346 -25.75 -1.32 13.54
N PHE A 347 -26.71 -1.70 12.69
CA PHE A 347 -27.88 -0.91 12.36
C PHE A 347 -29.14 -1.77 12.50
N CYS A 348 -30.23 -1.18 12.99
CA CYS A 348 -31.51 -1.88 13.12
C CYS A 348 -32.06 -2.25 11.72
N PRO A 349 -32.35 -3.53 11.44
CA PRO A 349 -32.81 -3.99 10.11
C PRO A 349 -34.21 -3.47 9.75
N HIS A 350 -34.96 -2.96 10.71
CA HIS A 350 -36.33 -2.48 10.48
C HIS A 350 -36.45 -0.98 10.21
N CYS A 351 -35.52 -0.16 10.71
CA CYS A 351 -35.61 1.30 10.60
C CYS A 351 -34.28 2.00 10.28
N GLY A 352 -33.18 1.26 10.19
CA GLY A 352 -31.86 1.80 9.83
C GLY A 352 -31.15 2.62 10.92
N SER A 353 -31.71 2.74 12.13
CA SER A 353 -31.03 3.46 13.21
C SER A 353 -29.79 2.71 13.69
N GLU A 354 -28.71 3.46 13.94
CA GLU A 354 -27.46 2.93 14.51
C GLU A 354 -27.68 2.43 15.95
N TYR A 355 -27.16 1.24 16.24
CA TYR A 355 -27.24 0.61 17.55
C TYR A 355 -26.27 1.26 18.53
N ASN A 356 -26.78 1.85 19.62
CA ASN A 356 -25.99 2.48 20.68
C ASN A 356 -26.12 1.70 22.00
N PRO A 357 -25.29 0.66 22.21
CA PRO A 357 -25.40 -0.24 23.35
C PRO A 357 -25.12 0.47 24.68
N CYS A 358 -25.96 0.22 25.68
CA CYS A 358 -25.62 0.55 27.06
C CYS A 358 -24.47 -0.34 27.55
N PRO A 359 -23.40 0.22 28.15
CA PRO A 359 -22.26 -0.55 28.64
C PRO A 359 -22.62 -1.48 29.81
N LYS A 360 -23.75 -1.26 30.49
CA LYS A 360 -24.20 -2.08 31.62
C LYS A 360 -25.14 -3.21 31.22
N CYS A 361 -26.13 -2.93 30.38
CA CYS A 361 -27.19 -3.91 30.05
C CYS A 361 -27.29 -4.28 28.58
N GLY A 362 -26.57 -3.61 27.68
CA GLY A 362 -26.63 -3.85 26.24
C GLY A 362 -27.92 -3.37 25.55
N ALA A 363 -28.83 -2.66 26.24
CA ALA A 363 -30.00 -2.08 25.58
C ALA A 363 -29.58 -0.97 24.60
N ASP A 364 -30.27 -0.86 23.46
CA ASP A 364 -30.11 0.24 22.52
C ASP A 364 -30.62 1.56 23.11
N ASN A 365 -30.00 2.68 22.74
CA ASN A 365 -30.36 4.00 23.25
C ASN A 365 -30.36 5.05 22.13
N PRO A 366 -31.16 6.11 22.24
CA PRO A 366 -31.06 7.26 21.35
C PRO A 366 -29.67 7.90 21.37
N LYS A 367 -29.21 8.44 20.23
CA LYS A 367 -27.87 9.06 20.10
C LYS A 367 -27.57 10.18 21.11
N ASN A 368 -28.60 10.85 21.61
CA ASN A 368 -28.49 11.95 22.58
C ASN A 368 -28.93 11.56 24.00
N ALA A 369 -29.15 10.27 24.28
CA ALA A 369 -29.58 9.81 25.59
C ALA A 369 -28.47 10.00 26.63
N ARG A 370 -28.78 10.73 27.71
CA ARG A 370 -27.85 10.92 28.85
C ARG A 370 -27.88 9.77 29.86
N ARG A 371 -28.92 8.94 29.80
CA ARG A 371 -29.13 7.76 30.66
C ARG A 371 -29.75 6.65 29.84
N CYS A 372 -29.41 5.41 30.18
CA CYS A 372 -29.95 4.24 29.51
C CYS A 372 -31.45 4.13 29.75
N VAL A 373 -32.22 3.93 28.68
CA VAL A 373 -33.67 3.83 28.71
C VAL A 373 -34.16 2.58 29.44
N SER A 374 -33.33 1.54 29.53
CA SER A 374 -33.67 0.26 30.17
C SER A 374 -33.17 0.14 31.60
N CYS A 375 -31.91 0.52 31.89
CA CYS A 375 -31.30 0.30 33.21
C CYS A 375 -30.88 1.57 33.97
N GLY A 376 -31.13 2.76 33.41
CA GLY A 376 -30.85 4.04 34.06
C GLY A 376 -29.36 4.46 34.16
N THR A 377 -28.44 3.61 33.69
CA THR A 377 -26.99 3.90 33.71
C THR A 377 -26.68 5.18 32.94
N PRO A 378 -25.90 6.13 33.50
CA PRO A 378 -25.49 7.33 32.78
C PRO A 378 -24.68 6.96 31.53
N LEU A 379 -25.13 7.44 30.38
CA LEU A 379 -24.44 7.31 29.10
C LEU A 379 -23.68 8.63 28.93
N GLN A 380 -22.36 8.60 29.05
CA GLN A 380 -21.53 9.80 28.96
C GLN A 380 -21.82 10.57 27.66
N GLN A 381 -21.99 11.88 27.81
CA GLN A 381 -22.60 12.77 26.84
C GLN A 381 -21.89 12.81 25.49
N ALA A 382 -22.72 12.77 24.45
CA ALA A 382 -22.42 13.13 23.08
C ALA A 382 -21.66 14.47 22.98
N THR A 383 -20.63 14.46 22.13
CA THR A 383 -20.05 15.60 21.39
C THR A 383 -19.57 16.80 22.22
N MET A 384 -18.32 16.69 22.71
CA MET A 384 -17.31 17.68 22.34
C MET A 384 -16.26 16.92 21.54
N GLY A 385 -16.05 17.33 20.29
CA GLY A 385 -15.08 16.68 19.40
C GLY A 385 -13.74 16.58 20.11
N GLY A 386 -13.28 15.35 20.35
CA GLY A 386 -11.96 15.12 20.90
C GLY A 386 -10.97 15.81 19.97
N ALA A 387 -10.26 16.81 20.50
CA ALA A 387 -9.21 17.47 19.74
C ALA A 387 -8.25 16.39 19.27
N THR A 388 -8.03 16.29 17.96
CA THR A 388 -7.00 15.44 17.41
C THR A 388 -5.68 16.19 17.49
N CYS A 389 -4.60 15.47 17.74
CA CYS A 389 -3.27 16.05 17.77
C CYS A 389 -2.96 16.71 16.42
N ASN A 390 -2.60 18.00 16.44
CA ASN A 390 -2.28 18.75 15.23
C ASN A 390 -1.05 18.20 14.49
N SER A 391 -0.25 17.34 15.15
CA SER A 391 0.97 16.77 14.59
C SER A 391 0.84 15.30 14.17
N CYS A 392 0.07 14.47 14.89
CA CYS A 392 -0.02 13.03 14.60
C CYS A 392 -1.44 12.48 14.50
N GLY A 393 -2.48 13.31 14.67
CA GLY A 393 -3.88 12.91 14.54
C GLY A 393 -4.43 12.06 15.69
N ALA A 394 -3.60 11.67 16.67
CA ALA A 394 -4.06 10.90 17.84
C ALA A 394 -5.12 11.67 18.64
N GLN A 395 -6.12 10.96 19.17
CA GLN A 395 -7.14 11.58 20.02
C GLN A 395 -6.50 12.09 21.32
N LEU A 396 -6.74 13.36 21.61
CA LEU A 396 -6.27 13.98 22.85
C LEU A 396 -7.38 13.95 23.90
N THR A 397 -6.96 13.80 25.15
CA THR A 397 -7.79 14.17 26.28
C THR A 397 -8.12 15.67 26.23
N PRO A 398 -9.37 16.09 26.50
CA PRO A 398 -9.74 17.50 26.49
C PRO A 398 -8.83 18.34 27.40
N GLY A 399 -8.18 19.36 26.83
CA GLY A 399 -7.26 20.25 27.57
C GLY A 399 -5.80 19.78 27.69
N ALA A 400 -5.39 18.71 27.00
CA ALA A 400 -3.99 18.27 26.99
C ALA A 400 -3.07 19.31 26.35
N ALA A 401 -2.08 19.81 27.11
CA ALA A 401 -1.07 20.75 26.62
C ALA A 401 -0.03 20.10 25.70
N PHE A 402 0.15 18.79 25.80
CA PHE A 402 1.07 17.99 24.98
C PHE A 402 0.41 16.67 24.58
N CYS A 403 0.74 16.18 23.38
CA CYS A 403 0.23 14.89 22.93
C CYS A 403 0.94 13.74 23.67
N PRO A 404 0.22 12.81 24.31
CA PRO A 404 0.83 11.67 25.01
C PRO A 404 1.44 10.63 24.05
N HIS A 405 1.12 10.69 22.76
CA HIS A 405 1.65 9.75 21.76
C HIS A 405 2.91 10.26 21.06
N CYS A 406 3.02 11.55 20.75
CA CYS A 406 4.16 12.09 20.00
C CYS A 406 4.91 13.23 20.72
N GLY A 407 4.45 13.68 21.88
CA GLY A 407 5.07 14.76 22.66
C GLY A 407 4.88 16.17 22.11
N ALA A 408 4.21 16.34 20.96
CA ALA A 408 4.02 17.66 20.36
C ALA A 408 3.11 18.57 21.23
N PRO A 409 3.49 19.86 21.44
CA PRO A 409 2.66 20.81 22.16
C PRO A 409 1.37 21.12 21.39
N GLN A 410 0.25 21.21 22.09
CA GLN A 410 -1.06 21.43 21.50
C GLN A 410 -1.54 22.85 21.80
N THR A 411 -1.98 23.56 20.78
CA THR A 411 -2.55 24.91 20.89
C THR A 411 -4.04 24.84 21.20
N VAL A 412 -4.47 23.95 22.10
CA VAL A 412 -5.84 23.97 22.58
C VAL A 412 -5.92 25.04 23.66
N ARG A 413 -6.47 26.21 23.32
CA ARG A 413 -6.78 27.25 24.33
C ARG A 413 -7.68 26.60 25.39
N PRO A 414 -7.22 26.48 26.65
CA PRO A 414 -8.10 26.02 27.71
C PRO A 414 -9.28 26.99 27.80
N SER A 415 -10.49 26.46 27.84
CA SER A 415 -11.68 27.24 28.17
C SER A 415 -11.57 27.68 29.64
N GLY A 416 -10.90 28.80 29.90
CA GLY A 416 -10.68 29.35 31.24
C GLY A 416 -9.53 30.38 31.29
N ASN A 417 -9.51 31.22 32.32
CA ASN A 417 -8.46 32.21 32.55
C ASN A 417 -7.16 31.53 33.03
N LEU A 418 -6.54 30.69 32.22
CA LEU A 418 -5.31 29.96 32.57
C LEU A 418 -4.11 30.56 31.84
N CYS A 419 -2.99 30.71 32.54
CA CYS A 419 -1.80 31.33 31.98
C CYS A 419 -1.20 30.49 30.84
N PRO A 420 -0.99 31.06 29.64
CA PRO A 420 -0.48 30.32 28.50
C PRO A 420 0.97 29.84 28.68
N ARG A 421 1.70 30.42 29.65
CA ARG A 421 3.09 30.04 29.94
C ARG A 421 3.22 28.99 31.03
N CYS A 422 2.45 29.09 32.11
CA CYS A 422 2.64 28.24 33.29
C CYS A 422 1.37 27.50 33.76
N GLY A 423 0.24 27.67 33.07
CA GLY A 423 -1.02 27.00 33.38
C GLY A 423 -1.67 27.39 34.72
N ALA A 424 -1.25 28.49 35.35
CA ALA A 424 -1.86 28.96 36.60
C ALA A 424 -3.13 29.77 36.33
N ASP A 425 -4.11 29.71 37.22
CA ASP A 425 -5.31 30.54 37.14
C ASP A 425 -4.96 32.04 37.22
N ILE A 426 -5.60 32.81 36.35
CA ILE A 426 -5.43 34.25 36.18
C ILE A 426 -6.71 34.93 36.67
N PRO A 427 -6.61 35.82 37.67
CA PRO A 427 -7.73 36.67 38.05
C PRO A 427 -8.24 37.48 36.86
N PRO A 428 -9.57 37.64 36.66
CA PRO A 428 -10.14 38.30 35.48
C PRO A 428 -9.64 39.72 35.18
N THR A 429 -9.03 40.39 36.15
CA THR A 429 -8.56 41.78 36.06
C THR A 429 -7.04 41.93 35.96
N SER A 430 -6.25 40.84 36.00
CA SER A 430 -4.79 40.94 36.02
C SER A 430 -4.20 41.02 34.61
N ARG A 431 -3.39 42.05 34.34
CA ARG A 431 -2.63 42.21 33.08
C ARG A 431 -1.38 41.32 32.98
N PHE A 432 -0.99 40.67 34.09
CA PHE A 432 0.17 39.81 34.19
C PHE A 432 -0.14 38.60 35.08
N CYS A 433 0.44 37.44 34.76
CA CYS A 433 0.30 36.24 35.56
C CYS A 433 1.02 36.41 36.91
N PRO A 434 0.32 36.19 38.05
CA PRO A 434 0.92 36.34 39.37
C PRO A 434 1.99 35.29 39.69
N LYS A 435 2.02 34.16 38.97
CA LYS A 435 2.97 33.07 39.21
C LYS A 435 4.24 33.17 38.39
N CYS A 436 4.17 33.63 37.14
CA CYS A 436 5.33 33.62 36.22
C CYS A 436 5.64 34.97 35.56
N GLY A 437 4.87 36.02 35.85
CA GLY A 437 5.09 37.37 35.31
C GLY A 437 4.75 37.55 33.83
N GLN A 438 4.26 36.51 33.15
CA GLN A 438 3.86 36.60 31.74
C GLN A 438 2.70 37.58 31.58
N LYS A 439 2.83 38.53 30.64
CA LYS A 439 1.73 39.43 30.25
C LYS A 439 0.60 38.62 29.60
N ILE A 440 -0.63 38.85 30.04
CA ILE A 440 -1.83 38.11 29.62
C ILE A 440 -2.60 38.89 28.55
#